data_AF-A0A918XG35-F1
#
_entry.id   AF-A0A918XG35-F1
#
_cell.length_a   1.000
_cell.length_b   1.000
_cell.length_c   1.000
_cell.angle_alpha   90.00
_cell.angle_beta   90.00
_cell.angle_gamma   90.00
#
_symmetry.space_group_name_H-M   'P 1'
#
loop_
_entity.id
_entity.type
_entity.pdbx_description
1 polymer ?
#
loop_
_entity_poly.entity_id
_entity_poly.type
_entity_poly.pdbx_seq_one_letter_code
_entity_poly.pdbx_strand_id
1 'polypeptide(L)'
;MLDDDQRYRAVHSRDPRFDGVFYTAVRTTGIYCRPSCPAQTPRRENTRFFPTAAAAQEAGFRACKRCRPDLAPGSPEWNSRADVVGRAMRLIQDGAIDRTGVDGLAHDLGYSTRQLRRLLVSEVGAGPVALARSERAQTARVLTQTTDMPLTDIAFAAGFGSVRQFNETMRAVHGRSPTQMRTQGRSRPGGGVPGAITLRLPYREPIDLDAMLRFLGDRAVPGVESHDGRTYRRVLRLPGGPGTVELSAGPGGPYVLCELRLTDPADITTAVRRCRRMLDLDADPAAVAEALGEDPLLGGPVRRHRGLRSPGHPDPAELAVRAVLGQQVSVKAARTLAGRLAARFGRPLPEVPADGDGSDGGTEGRASLNRVFPSPETLAAADPTDLGLPVSRGRALVGLAEAIATGRVDLGPGTDREATERALAELYGIGPGTAGYIRMRGLGDPDVFLSGDLGVRAGLEALGAPGAPEEAAALAHRWSPWRSYATHLLRASLDDGESTGTTDTRSRG
;
A
#
# COMPACT_ATOMS: atom_id res chain seq x y z
N MET A 1 19.93 -14.48 -2.07
CA MET A 1 19.29 -14.32 -3.40
C MET A 1 19.07 -15.71 -3.97
N LEU A 2 17.91 -15.99 -4.57
CA LEU A 2 17.62 -17.32 -5.15
C LEU A 2 18.53 -17.59 -6.34
N ASP A 3 19.12 -18.78 -6.41
CA ASP A 3 19.80 -19.25 -7.62
C ASP A 3 18.79 -19.73 -8.69
N ASP A 4 19.28 -19.99 -9.90
CA ASP A 4 18.42 -20.40 -11.01
C ASP A 4 17.83 -21.81 -10.84
N ASP A 5 18.46 -22.70 -10.07
CA ASP A 5 17.92 -24.03 -9.75
C ASP A 5 16.74 -23.92 -8.78
N GLN A 6 16.87 -23.06 -7.76
CA GLN A 6 15.81 -22.73 -6.80
C GLN A 6 14.63 -22.07 -7.50
N ARG A 7 14.89 -21.10 -8.40
CA ARG A 7 13.84 -20.47 -9.22
C ARG A 7 13.12 -21.50 -10.10
N TYR A 8 13.86 -22.41 -10.72
CA TYR A 8 13.24 -23.47 -11.53
C TYR A 8 12.37 -24.41 -10.70
N ARG A 9 12.83 -24.80 -9.50
CA ARG A 9 12.04 -25.61 -8.56
C ARG A 9 10.73 -24.93 -8.16
N ALA A 10 10.78 -23.63 -7.86
CA ALA A 10 9.59 -22.83 -7.53
C ALA A 10 8.57 -22.77 -8.69
N VAL A 11 9.06 -22.68 -9.94
CA VAL A 11 8.19 -22.73 -11.14
C VAL A 11 7.62 -24.13 -11.34
N HIS A 12 8.43 -25.17 -11.11
CA HIS A 12 7.99 -26.55 -11.25
C HIS A 12 6.90 -26.91 -10.24
N SER A 13 7.01 -26.44 -8.99
CA SER A 13 5.98 -26.58 -7.95
C SER A 13 4.78 -25.65 -8.15
N ARG A 14 4.84 -24.71 -9.10
CA ARG A 14 3.81 -23.68 -9.37
C ARG A 14 3.43 -22.87 -8.13
N ASP A 15 4.42 -22.57 -7.31
CA ASP A 15 4.19 -21.97 -6.00
C ASP A 15 3.86 -20.46 -6.11
N PRO A 16 2.63 -20.04 -5.74
CA PRO A 16 2.20 -18.64 -5.85
C PRO A 16 2.93 -17.69 -4.91
N ARG A 17 3.65 -18.19 -3.89
CA ARG A 17 4.45 -17.34 -2.99
C ARG A 17 5.53 -16.57 -3.74
N PHE A 18 6.06 -17.14 -4.83
CA PHE A 18 7.09 -16.52 -5.66
C PHE A 18 6.53 -15.61 -6.77
N ASP A 19 5.21 -15.53 -6.95
CA ASP A 19 4.62 -14.60 -7.92
C ASP A 19 5.01 -13.16 -7.57
N GLY A 20 5.59 -12.44 -8.54
CA GLY A 20 6.05 -11.05 -8.34
C GLY A 20 7.46 -10.94 -7.72
N VAL A 21 8.04 -12.03 -7.21
CA VAL A 21 9.44 -12.08 -6.73
C VAL A 21 10.41 -12.20 -7.91
N PHE A 22 10.04 -13.00 -8.91
CA PHE A 22 10.75 -13.10 -10.18
C PHE A 22 9.79 -13.52 -11.30
N TYR A 23 10.28 -13.45 -12.53
CA TYR A 23 9.56 -13.85 -13.74
C TYR A 23 10.36 -14.88 -14.53
N THR A 24 9.66 -15.85 -15.10
CA THR A 24 10.26 -16.92 -15.90
C THR A 24 9.97 -16.68 -17.36
N ALA A 25 11.02 -16.52 -18.15
CA ALA A 25 10.97 -16.36 -19.59
C ALA A 25 11.32 -17.67 -20.30
N VAL A 26 10.52 -18.01 -21.32
CA VAL A 26 10.66 -19.24 -22.10
C VAL A 26 11.24 -18.92 -23.45
N ARG A 27 12.50 -19.33 -23.68
CA ARG A 27 13.29 -18.99 -24.88
C ARG A 27 12.60 -19.41 -26.18
N THR A 28 12.01 -20.60 -26.20
CA THR A 28 11.37 -21.17 -27.40
C THR A 28 10.09 -20.46 -27.82
N THR A 29 9.39 -19.78 -26.89
CA THR A 29 8.10 -19.14 -27.18
C THR A 29 8.16 -17.61 -27.14
N GLY A 30 9.23 -17.02 -26.60
CA GLY A 30 9.32 -15.57 -26.40
C GLY A 30 8.30 -15.04 -25.37
N ILE A 31 7.87 -15.87 -24.43
CA ILE A 31 6.86 -15.52 -23.41
C ILE A 31 7.49 -15.51 -22.01
N TYR A 32 7.17 -14.50 -21.20
CA TYR A 32 7.43 -14.52 -19.77
C TYR A 32 6.16 -14.74 -18.94
N CYS A 33 6.33 -15.45 -17.83
CA CYS A 33 5.29 -15.95 -16.94
C CYS A 33 5.63 -15.63 -15.49
N ARG A 34 4.60 -15.62 -14.63
CA ARG A 34 4.78 -15.72 -13.17
C ARG A 34 5.09 -17.18 -12.77
N PRO A 35 5.78 -17.44 -11.65
CA PRO A 35 6.10 -18.79 -11.19
C PRO A 35 4.92 -19.75 -11.08
N SER A 36 3.74 -19.29 -10.63
CA SER A 36 2.54 -20.14 -10.51
C SER A 36 1.76 -20.36 -11.82
N CYS A 37 2.37 -20.10 -12.98
CA CYS A 37 1.69 -20.21 -14.26
C CYS A 37 1.12 -21.64 -14.48
N PRO A 38 -0.17 -21.80 -14.82
CA PRO A 38 -0.79 -23.11 -15.03
C PRO A 38 -0.42 -23.74 -16.39
N ALA A 39 0.43 -23.08 -17.19
CA ALA A 39 0.94 -23.66 -18.41
C ALA A 39 1.83 -24.89 -18.10
N GLN A 40 2.15 -25.67 -19.12
CA GLN A 40 3.12 -26.74 -18.99
C GLN A 40 4.49 -26.15 -18.65
N THR A 41 5.13 -26.67 -17.61
CA THR A 41 6.44 -26.19 -17.18
C THR A 41 7.48 -26.50 -18.27
N PRO A 42 8.16 -25.48 -18.83
CA PRO A 42 9.18 -25.67 -19.85
C PRO A 42 10.39 -26.44 -19.30
N ARG A 43 11.15 -27.08 -20.19
CA ARG A 43 12.44 -27.69 -19.84
C ARG A 43 13.40 -26.63 -19.33
N ARG A 44 14.24 -26.99 -18.34
CA ARG A 44 15.19 -26.08 -17.69
C ARG A 44 16.07 -25.31 -18.68
N GLU A 45 16.66 -26.00 -19.65
CA GLU A 45 17.50 -25.42 -20.72
C GLU A 45 16.83 -24.29 -21.50
N ASN A 46 15.49 -24.30 -21.58
CA ASN A 46 14.68 -23.33 -22.30
C ASN A 46 14.18 -22.18 -21.40
N THR A 47 14.60 -22.12 -20.13
CA THR A 47 14.18 -21.08 -19.19
C THR A 47 15.27 -20.04 -18.94
N ARG A 48 14.84 -18.82 -18.68
CA ARG A 48 15.65 -17.71 -18.16
C ARG A 48 14.83 -16.98 -17.12
N PHE A 49 15.47 -16.46 -16.06
CA PHE A 49 14.77 -15.73 -15.01
C PHE A 49 15.11 -14.25 -15.03
N PHE A 50 14.14 -13.44 -14.62
CA PHE A 50 14.26 -11.98 -14.53
C PHE A 50 13.68 -11.50 -13.21
N PRO A 51 14.30 -10.51 -12.54
CA PRO A 51 13.79 -9.96 -11.29
C PRO A 51 12.50 -9.15 -11.50
N THR A 52 12.33 -8.52 -12.66
CA THR A 52 11.17 -7.67 -12.95
C THR A 52 10.54 -8.01 -14.31
N ALA A 53 9.25 -7.69 -14.45
CA ALA A 53 8.55 -7.79 -15.72
C ALA A 53 9.21 -6.88 -16.78
N ALA A 54 9.66 -5.69 -16.37
CA ALA A 54 10.38 -4.76 -17.24
C ALA A 54 11.67 -5.37 -17.81
N ALA A 55 12.46 -6.06 -16.98
CA ALA A 55 13.69 -6.73 -17.44
C ALA A 55 13.39 -7.83 -18.47
N ALA A 56 12.32 -8.61 -18.27
CA ALA A 56 11.89 -9.61 -19.24
C ALA A 56 11.42 -8.95 -20.57
N GLN A 57 10.72 -7.83 -20.49
CA GLN A 57 10.25 -7.07 -21.66
C GLN A 57 11.42 -6.44 -22.45
N GLU A 58 12.41 -5.87 -21.77
CA GLU A 58 13.63 -5.35 -22.43
C GLU A 58 14.41 -6.46 -23.13
N ALA A 59 14.41 -7.67 -22.57
CA ALA A 59 14.98 -8.85 -23.20
C ALA A 59 14.13 -9.43 -24.35
N GLY A 60 13.04 -8.76 -24.75
CA GLY A 60 12.22 -9.12 -25.91
C GLY A 60 11.10 -10.14 -25.64
N PHE A 61 10.84 -10.49 -24.38
CA PHE A 61 9.76 -11.42 -24.04
C PHE A 61 8.44 -10.68 -23.85
N ARG A 62 7.33 -11.26 -24.33
CA ARG A 62 5.98 -10.72 -24.08
C ARG A 62 5.30 -11.41 -22.90
N ALA A 63 4.33 -10.74 -22.29
CA ALA A 63 3.55 -11.27 -21.18
C ALA A 63 2.70 -12.48 -21.58
N CYS A 64 2.69 -13.50 -20.74
CA CYS A 64 1.82 -14.66 -20.90
C CYS A 64 0.33 -14.27 -20.86
N LYS A 65 -0.41 -14.66 -21.90
CA LYS A 65 -1.87 -14.40 -22.01
C LYS A 65 -2.69 -15.22 -21.00
N ARG A 66 -2.13 -16.32 -20.51
CA ARG A 66 -2.79 -17.28 -19.60
C ARG A 66 -2.65 -16.87 -18.14
N CYS A 67 -1.42 -16.77 -17.64
CA CYS A 67 -1.18 -16.41 -16.23
C CYS A 67 -1.25 -14.91 -15.96
N ARG A 68 -1.21 -14.06 -16.99
CA ARG A 68 -1.28 -12.59 -16.89
C ARG A 68 -0.33 -12.07 -15.81
N PRO A 69 1.00 -12.10 -16.06
CA PRO A 69 2.01 -11.77 -15.04
C PRO A 69 1.89 -10.34 -14.49
N ASP A 70 1.15 -9.45 -15.17
CA ASP A 70 0.70 -8.14 -14.70
C ASP A 70 -0.29 -8.20 -13.51
N LEU A 71 -0.93 -9.35 -13.27
CA LEU A 71 -1.79 -9.60 -12.11
C LEU A 71 -1.06 -10.27 -10.95
N ALA A 72 0.27 -10.37 -11.01
CA ALA A 72 1.03 -10.81 -9.84
C ALA A 72 0.94 -9.73 -8.74
N PRO A 73 0.91 -10.13 -7.45
CA PRO A 73 1.15 -9.16 -6.37
C PRO A 73 2.54 -8.51 -6.56
N GLY A 74 2.74 -7.30 -6.03
CA GLY A 74 4.04 -6.64 -6.07
C GLY A 74 5.10 -7.42 -5.30
N SER A 75 6.38 -7.17 -5.59
CA SER A 75 7.48 -7.83 -4.86
C SER A 75 7.50 -7.36 -3.39
N PRO A 76 7.57 -8.28 -2.41
CA PRO A 76 7.74 -7.93 -1.00
C PRO A 76 9.03 -7.17 -0.73
N GLU A 77 10.04 -7.36 -1.59
CA GLU A 77 11.37 -6.76 -1.48
C GLU A 77 11.31 -5.22 -1.45
N TRP A 78 10.36 -4.60 -2.15
CA TRP A 78 10.23 -3.14 -2.19
C TRP A 78 9.61 -2.56 -0.92
N ASN A 79 8.99 -3.39 -0.08
CA ASN A 79 8.49 -2.96 1.23
C ASN A 79 9.61 -2.93 2.26
N SER A 80 10.52 -3.91 2.21
CA SER A 80 11.61 -4.07 3.20
C SER A 80 12.89 -3.32 2.84
N ARG A 81 13.27 -3.22 1.56
CA ARG A 81 14.53 -2.56 1.16
C ARG A 81 14.51 -1.05 1.48
N ALA A 82 15.43 -0.62 2.34
CA ALA A 82 15.65 0.79 2.66
C ALA A 82 16.67 1.48 1.73
N ASP A 83 17.39 0.72 0.91
CA ASP A 83 18.41 1.24 0.02
C ASP A 83 17.85 2.08 -1.15
N VAL A 84 18.75 2.71 -1.91
CA VAL A 84 18.39 3.58 -3.05
C VAL A 84 17.55 2.85 -4.11
N VAL A 85 17.77 1.56 -4.32
CA VAL A 85 16.99 0.76 -5.28
C VAL A 85 15.56 0.55 -4.79
N GLY A 86 15.37 0.16 -3.52
CA GLY A 86 14.04 0.06 -2.93
C GLY A 86 13.29 1.39 -2.95
N ARG A 87 13.97 2.49 -2.61
CA ARG A 87 13.43 3.86 -2.66
C ARG A 87 13.02 4.25 -4.09
N ALA A 88 13.88 4.00 -5.08
CA ALA A 88 13.60 4.26 -6.49
C ALA A 88 12.40 3.44 -6.99
N MET A 89 12.32 2.15 -6.65
CA MET A 89 11.19 1.30 -7.04
C MET A 89 9.87 1.80 -6.47
N ARG A 90 9.84 2.25 -5.21
CA ARG A 90 8.64 2.85 -4.60
C ARG A 90 8.23 4.15 -5.29
N LEU A 91 9.18 5.02 -5.64
CA LEU A 91 8.91 6.26 -6.39
C LEU A 91 8.40 5.99 -7.80
N ILE A 92 9.02 5.05 -8.54
CA ILE A 92 8.60 4.67 -9.89
C ILE A 92 7.17 4.10 -9.85
N GLN A 93 6.89 3.22 -8.89
CA GLN A 93 5.56 2.64 -8.70
C GLN A 93 4.53 3.71 -8.34
N ASP A 94 4.88 4.71 -7.53
CA ASP A 94 4.03 5.86 -7.22
C ASP A 94 3.89 6.84 -8.41
N GLY A 95 4.51 6.59 -9.56
CA GLY A 95 4.36 7.39 -10.78
C GLY A 95 5.33 8.58 -10.88
N ALA A 96 6.43 8.60 -10.13
CA ALA A 96 7.38 9.72 -10.14
C ALA A 96 7.94 10.03 -11.54
N ILE A 97 8.25 9.01 -12.35
CA ILE A 97 8.78 9.19 -13.71
C ILE A 97 7.81 9.97 -14.62
N ASP A 98 6.51 9.77 -14.44
CA ASP A 98 5.49 10.42 -15.27
C ASP A 98 5.33 11.90 -14.89
N ARG A 99 5.66 12.25 -13.63
CA ARG A 99 5.57 13.63 -13.11
C ARG A 99 6.83 14.44 -13.31
N THR A 100 7.99 13.91 -12.93
CA THR A 100 9.26 14.66 -12.87
C THR A 100 10.36 14.08 -13.76
N GLY A 101 10.06 13.00 -14.49
CA GLY A 101 11.02 12.34 -15.37
C GLY A 101 12.13 11.59 -14.60
N VAL A 102 13.12 11.10 -15.35
CA VAL A 102 14.26 10.39 -14.76
C VAL A 102 15.18 11.35 -13.99
N ASP A 103 15.30 12.60 -14.46
CA ASP A 103 16.12 13.63 -13.82
C ASP A 103 15.56 14.00 -12.45
N GLY A 104 14.25 14.21 -12.33
CA GLY A 104 13.59 14.46 -11.05
C GLY A 104 13.73 13.29 -10.09
N LEU A 105 13.48 12.06 -10.55
CA LEU A 105 13.68 10.85 -9.74
C LEU A 105 15.13 10.76 -9.19
N ALA A 106 16.13 11.08 -10.01
CA ALA A 106 17.52 11.02 -9.60
C ALA A 106 17.88 12.15 -8.61
N HIS A 107 17.34 13.35 -8.84
CA HIS A 107 17.46 14.49 -7.92
C HIS A 107 16.89 14.16 -6.54
N ASP A 108 15.67 13.63 -6.47
CA ASP A 108 14.99 13.26 -5.22
C ASP A 108 15.76 12.21 -4.41
N LEU A 109 16.55 11.37 -5.09
CA LEU A 109 17.38 10.34 -4.46
C LEU A 109 18.80 10.81 -4.15
N GLY A 110 19.21 11.99 -4.62
CA GLY A 110 20.57 12.51 -4.44
C GLY A 110 21.63 11.86 -5.36
N TYR A 111 21.24 11.40 -6.54
CA TYR A 111 22.14 10.74 -7.51
C TYR A 111 22.09 11.40 -8.89
N SER A 112 23.13 11.20 -9.70
CA SER A 112 23.03 11.46 -11.14
C SER A 112 22.16 10.39 -11.84
N THR A 113 21.50 10.77 -12.93
CA THR A 113 20.69 9.83 -13.74
C THR A 113 21.49 8.62 -14.22
N ARG A 114 22.76 8.81 -14.60
CA ARG A 114 23.66 7.73 -15.01
C ARG A 114 23.94 6.75 -13.88
N GLN A 115 24.21 7.23 -12.67
CA GLN A 115 24.45 6.37 -11.50
C GLN A 115 23.19 5.59 -11.14
N LEU A 116 22.04 6.27 -11.06
CA LEU A 116 20.76 5.63 -10.74
C LEU A 116 20.41 4.55 -11.76
N ARG A 117 20.55 4.86 -13.06
CA ARG A 117 20.31 3.87 -14.13
C ARG A 117 21.20 2.65 -13.99
N ARG A 118 22.50 2.83 -13.69
CA ARG A 118 23.44 1.71 -13.53
C ARG A 118 23.03 0.81 -12.36
N LEU A 119 22.65 1.40 -11.22
CA LEU A 119 22.19 0.68 -10.03
C LEU A 119 20.91 -0.12 -10.30
N LEU A 120 19.93 0.49 -10.96
CA LEU A 120 18.68 -0.21 -11.31
C LEU A 120 18.92 -1.34 -12.32
N VAL A 121 19.75 -1.12 -13.34
CA VAL A 121 20.07 -2.18 -14.30
C VAL A 121 20.81 -3.34 -13.63
N SER A 122 21.74 -3.08 -12.71
CA SER A 122 22.47 -4.15 -12.02
C SER A 122 21.59 -4.94 -11.05
N GLU A 123 20.72 -4.26 -10.29
CA GLU A 123 19.95 -4.88 -9.20
C GLU A 123 18.58 -5.41 -9.67
N VAL A 124 17.88 -4.69 -10.55
CA VAL A 124 16.51 -5.01 -10.98
C VAL A 124 16.40 -5.31 -12.47
N GLY A 125 17.54 -5.39 -13.17
CA GLY A 125 17.64 -5.85 -14.55
C GLY A 125 17.05 -4.92 -15.61
N ALA A 126 16.59 -3.73 -15.23
CA ALA A 126 15.96 -2.77 -16.13
C ALA A 126 16.21 -1.32 -15.70
N GLY A 127 16.26 -0.41 -16.67
CA GLY A 127 16.39 1.03 -16.40
C GLY A 127 15.08 1.69 -15.95
N PRO A 128 15.13 2.92 -15.39
CA PRO A 128 13.94 3.63 -14.90
C PRO A 128 12.82 3.77 -15.94
N VAL A 129 13.17 4.08 -17.20
CA VAL A 129 12.19 4.26 -18.28
C VAL A 129 11.47 2.95 -18.61
N ALA A 130 12.18 1.81 -18.59
CA ALA A 130 11.57 0.52 -18.87
C ALA A 130 10.66 0.05 -17.73
N LEU A 131 11.06 0.31 -16.48
CA LEU A 131 10.22 0.08 -15.30
C LEU A 131 8.92 0.88 -15.39
N ALA A 132 9.02 2.19 -15.65
CA ALA A 132 7.84 3.03 -15.87
C ALA A 132 7.00 2.55 -17.05
N ARG A 133 7.61 2.20 -18.19
CA ARG A 133 6.88 1.67 -19.36
C ARG A 133 6.10 0.40 -19.03
N SER A 134 6.65 -0.49 -18.20
CA SER A 134 5.95 -1.71 -17.75
C SER A 134 4.73 -1.36 -16.89
N GLU A 135 4.85 -0.42 -15.94
CA GLU A 135 3.73 0.05 -15.12
C GLU A 135 2.65 0.72 -15.99
N ARG A 136 3.03 1.61 -16.92
CA ARG A 136 2.10 2.24 -17.87
C ARG A 136 1.34 1.21 -18.70
N ALA A 137 2.02 0.18 -19.19
CA ALA A 137 1.39 -0.90 -19.95
C ALA A 137 0.39 -1.73 -19.13
N GLN A 138 0.61 -1.87 -17.82
CA GLN A 138 -0.32 -2.50 -16.90
C GLN A 138 -1.53 -1.60 -16.65
N THR A 139 -1.31 -0.32 -16.32
CA THR A 139 -2.37 0.68 -16.11
C THR A 139 -3.26 0.84 -17.34
N ALA A 140 -2.65 0.98 -18.52
CA ALA A 140 -3.36 1.03 -19.80
C ALA A 140 -4.27 -0.18 -20.02
N ARG A 141 -3.76 -1.38 -19.74
CA ARG A 141 -4.54 -2.60 -19.91
C ARG A 141 -5.73 -2.64 -18.95
N VAL A 142 -5.50 -2.27 -17.70
CA VAL A 142 -6.54 -2.16 -16.68
C VAL A 142 -7.65 -1.23 -17.16
N LEU A 143 -7.33 0.02 -17.46
CA LEU A 143 -8.30 1.01 -17.97
C LEU A 143 -9.03 0.50 -19.22
N THR A 144 -8.32 -0.16 -20.14
CA THR A 144 -8.90 -0.70 -21.38
C THR A 144 -9.95 -1.77 -21.12
N GLN A 145 -9.80 -2.54 -20.04
CA GLN A 145 -10.65 -3.69 -19.72
C GLN A 145 -11.74 -3.37 -18.71
N THR A 146 -11.59 -2.31 -17.91
CA THR A 146 -12.49 -2.01 -16.79
C THR A 146 -13.29 -0.72 -16.97
N THR A 147 -13.02 0.07 -18.01
CA THR A 147 -13.69 1.37 -18.26
C THR A 147 -14.18 1.50 -19.71
N ASP A 148 -15.14 2.40 -19.94
CA ASP A 148 -15.58 2.82 -21.28
C ASP A 148 -14.80 4.01 -21.85
N MET A 149 -13.78 4.46 -21.13
CA MET A 149 -12.96 5.60 -21.52
C MET A 149 -12.43 5.43 -22.97
N PRO A 150 -12.50 6.47 -23.83
CA PRO A 150 -11.91 6.43 -25.16
C PRO A 150 -10.44 5.95 -25.10
N LEU A 151 -10.01 5.14 -26.08
CA LEU A 151 -8.64 4.59 -26.09
C LEU A 151 -7.56 5.68 -26.13
N THR A 152 -7.89 6.84 -26.70
CA THR A 152 -7.05 8.04 -26.69
C THR A 152 -6.81 8.52 -25.26
N ASP A 153 -7.87 8.63 -24.48
CA ASP A 153 -7.83 9.17 -23.12
C ASP A 153 -7.14 8.17 -22.19
N ILE A 154 -7.37 6.86 -22.41
CA ILE A 154 -6.63 5.80 -21.72
C ILE A 154 -5.12 5.89 -21.97
N ALA A 155 -4.69 6.23 -23.19
CA ALA A 155 -3.28 6.37 -23.49
C ALA A 155 -2.64 7.46 -22.62
N PHE A 156 -3.26 8.64 -22.55
CA PHE A 156 -2.75 9.76 -21.77
C PHE A 156 -2.89 9.52 -20.26
N ALA A 157 -4.02 8.97 -19.80
CA ALA A 157 -4.23 8.57 -18.41
C ALA A 157 -3.23 7.50 -17.94
N ALA A 158 -2.80 6.61 -18.83
CA ALA A 158 -1.74 5.65 -18.52
C ALA A 158 -0.32 6.23 -18.67
N GLY A 159 -0.15 7.53 -18.85
CA GLY A 159 1.15 8.21 -18.91
C GLY A 159 1.90 8.08 -20.25
N PHE A 160 1.22 7.68 -21.34
CA PHE A 160 1.86 7.65 -22.66
C PHE A 160 1.89 9.03 -23.30
N GLY A 161 3.04 9.41 -23.87
CA GLY A 161 3.19 10.69 -24.57
C GLY A 161 2.52 10.73 -25.94
N SER A 162 2.09 9.58 -26.47
CA SER A 162 1.29 9.52 -27.71
C SER A 162 0.50 8.22 -27.84
N VAL A 163 -0.61 8.29 -28.57
CA VAL A 163 -1.44 7.12 -28.93
C VAL A 163 -0.65 6.09 -29.76
N ARG A 164 0.33 6.53 -30.56
CA ARG A 164 1.22 5.64 -31.32
C ARG A 164 2.07 4.79 -30.36
N GLN A 165 2.76 5.43 -29.42
CA GLN A 165 3.59 4.75 -28.42
C GLN A 165 2.78 3.80 -27.54
N PHE A 166 1.57 4.22 -27.15
CA PHE A 166 0.61 3.39 -26.44
C PHE A 166 0.28 2.10 -27.22
N ASN A 167 -0.14 2.23 -28.48
CA ASN A 167 -0.47 1.06 -29.31
C ASN A 167 0.72 0.12 -29.51
N GLU A 168 1.91 0.68 -29.76
CA GLU A 168 3.15 -0.08 -29.92
C GLU A 168 3.50 -0.86 -28.64
N THR A 169 3.50 -0.18 -27.49
CA THR A 169 3.81 -0.78 -26.19
C THR A 169 2.80 -1.87 -25.84
N MET A 170 1.51 -1.62 -26.05
CA MET A 170 0.45 -2.60 -25.75
C MET A 170 0.59 -3.86 -26.60
N ARG A 171 0.91 -3.72 -27.90
CA ARG A 171 1.19 -4.88 -28.76
C ARG A 171 2.46 -5.62 -28.35
N ALA A 172 3.54 -4.90 -28.06
CA ALA A 172 4.81 -5.50 -27.66
C ALA A 172 4.69 -6.28 -26.34
N VAL A 173 4.08 -5.69 -25.31
CA VAL A 173 3.98 -6.30 -23.98
C VAL A 173 2.92 -7.39 -23.94
N HIS A 174 1.71 -7.14 -24.45
CA HIS A 174 0.58 -8.05 -24.27
C HIS A 174 0.26 -8.91 -25.50
N GLY A 175 0.93 -8.66 -26.64
CA GLY A 175 0.70 -9.39 -27.90
C GLY A 175 -0.71 -9.23 -28.47
N ARG A 176 -1.40 -8.13 -28.15
CA ARG A 176 -2.73 -7.73 -28.63
C ARG A 176 -2.82 -6.21 -28.72
N SER A 177 -3.68 -5.71 -29.61
CA SER A 177 -4.03 -4.29 -29.63
C SER A 177 -4.96 -3.92 -28.46
N PRO A 178 -5.00 -2.65 -28.03
CA PRO A 178 -5.95 -2.17 -27.03
C PRO A 178 -7.41 -2.49 -27.40
N THR A 179 -7.82 -2.30 -28.66
CA THR A 179 -9.17 -2.63 -29.15
C THR A 179 -9.51 -4.11 -28.95
N GLN A 180 -8.58 -5.02 -29.27
CA GLN A 180 -8.77 -6.46 -29.03
C GLN A 180 -8.85 -6.81 -27.54
N MET A 181 -8.15 -6.07 -26.68
CA MET A 181 -8.24 -6.30 -25.23
C MET A 181 -9.59 -5.87 -24.68
N ARG A 182 -10.14 -4.76 -25.19
CA ARG A 182 -11.46 -4.26 -24.80
C ARG A 182 -12.57 -5.24 -25.16
N THR A 183 -12.59 -5.76 -26.38
CA THR A 183 -13.62 -6.73 -26.81
C THR A 183 -13.57 -8.04 -26.03
N GLN A 184 -12.41 -8.41 -25.49
CA GLN A 184 -12.23 -9.59 -24.65
C GLN A 184 -12.52 -9.35 -23.16
N GLY A 185 -12.66 -8.10 -22.72
CA GLY A 185 -13.00 -7.72 -21.34
C GLY A 185 -14.47 -8.01 -20.96
N ARG A 186 -15.07 -9.07 -21.51
CA ARG A 186 -16.51 -9.35 -21.49
C ARG A 186 -17.11 -9.79 -20.14
N SER A 187 -16.35 -9.81 -19.05
CA SER A 187 -16.91 -9.85 -17.69
C SER A 187 -16.79 -8.48 -17.07
N ARG A 188 -17.62 -7.55 -17.54
CA ARG A 188 -18.00 -6.38 -16.76
C ARG A 188 -18.84 -6.92 -15.60
N PRO A 189 -18.57 -6.60 -14.33
CA PRO A 189 -19.65 -6.59 -13.36
C PRO A 189 -20.75 -5.72 -13.97
N GLY A 190 -21.93 -6.27 -14.22
CA GLY A 190 -23.06 -5.47 -14.69
C GLY A 190 -23.34 -4.34 -13.70
N GLY A 191 -23.68 -3.15 -14.19
CA GLY A 191 -24.04 -2.01 -13.34
C GLY A 191 -22.90 -1.10 -12.90
N GLY A 192 -21.74 -1.13 -13.57
CA GLY A 192 -20.63 -0.21 -13.29
C GLY A 192 -21.08 1.25 -13.39
N VAL A 193 -20.86 2.00 -12.33
CA VAL A 193 -21.34 3.38 -12.24
C VAL A 193 -20.47 4.31 -13.10
N PRO A 194 -21.03 5.28 -13.84
CA PRO A 194 -20.26 6.18 -14.69
C PRO A 194 -19.10 6.85 -13.93
N GLY A 195 -17.89 6.82 -14.50
CA GLY A 195 -16.69 7.40 -13.89
C GLY A 195 -16.01 6.54 -12.82
N ALA A 196 -16.57 5.37 -12.47
CA ALA A 196 -15.93 4.43 -11.58
C ALA A 196 -14.97 3.48 -12.32
N ILE A 197 -13.82 3.20 -11.71
CA ILE A 197 -12.81 2.27 -12.18
C ILE A 197 -12.76 1.10 -11.20
N THR A 198 -13.28 -0.06 -11.61
CA THR A 198 -13.26 -1.27 -10.78
C THR A 198 -12.00 -2.10 -11.04
N LEU A 199 -11.28 -2.42 -9.98
CA LEU A 199 -9.99 -3.10 -9.98
C LEU A 199 -10.02 -4.31 -9.05
N ARG A 200 -9.23 -5.32 -9.41
CA ARG A 200 -8.88 -6.42 -8.51
C ARG A 200 -7.46 -6.18 -8.02
N LEU A 201 -7.27 -6.01 -6.72
CA LEU A 201 -5.95 -5.86 -6.10
C LEU A 201 -5.53 -7.23 -5.53
N PRO A 202 -4.76 -8.04 -6.27
CA PRO A 202 -4.31 -9.34 -5.79
C PRO A 202 -3.36 -9.20 -4.61
N TYR A 203 -3.39 -10.17 -3.70
CA TYR A 203 -2.49 -10.27 -2.55
C TYR A 203 -2.01 -11.72 -2.37
N ARG A 204 -0.96 -11.90 -1.57
CA ARG A 204 -0.51 -13.24 -1.14
C ARG A 204 -1.34 -13.68 0.06
N GLU A 205 -1.85 -14.90 0.06
CA GLU A 205 -2.54 -15.46 1.22
C GLU A 205 -1.54 -15.96 2.28
N PRO A 206 -1.92 -15.98 3.57
CA PRO A 206 -3.19 -15.50 4.13
C PRO A 206 -3.24 -13.98 4.32
N ILE A 207 -4.47 -13.45 4.38
CA ILE A 207 -4.78 -12.12 4.92
C ILE A 207 -6.06 -12.20 5.75
N ASP A 208 -6.06 -11.62 6.94
CA ASP A 208 -7.30 -11.36 7.69
C ASP A 208 -7.84 -9.98 7.26
N LEU A 209 -8.54 -9.98 6.12
CA LEU A 209 -9.03 -8.75 5.51
C LEU A 209 -10.12 -8.10 6.37
N ASP A 210 -10.96 -8.88 7.05
CA ASP A 210 -12.02 -8.33 7.87
C ASP A 210 -11.42 -7.61 9.10
N ALA A 211 -10.40 -8.17 9.74
CA ALA A 211 -9.67 -7.49 10.81
C ALA A 211 -8.96 -6.23 10.30
N MET A 212 -8.36 -6.28 9.11
CA MET A 212 -7.74 -5.12 8.46
C MET A 212 -8.77 -3.99 8.22
N LEU A 213 -9.92 -4.30 7.62
CA LEU A 213 -10.96 -3.30 7.33
C LEU A 213 -11.60 -2.76 8.61
N ARG A 214 -11.83 -3.59 9.63
CA ARG A 214 -12.26 -3.14 10.97
C ARG A 214 -11.22 -2.20 11.60
N PHE A 215 -9.94 -2.55 11.58
CA PHE A 215 -8.87 -1.71 12.11
C PHE A 215 -8.85 -0.31 11.48
N LEU A 216 -9.08 -0.23 10.16
CA LEU A 216 -9.21 1.05 9.46
C LEU A 216 -10.53 1.77 9.82
N GLY A 217 -11.64 1.04 9.88
CA GLY A 217 -12.97 1.55 10.25
C GLY A 217 -13.04 2.16 11.65
N ASP A 218 -12.42 1.53 12.65
CA ASP A 218 -12.35 2.06 14.03
C ASP A 218 -11.65 3.41 14.12
N ARG A 219 -10.82 3.72 13.12
CA ARG A 219 -10.02 4.95 13.00
C ARG A 219 -10.58 5.90 11.93
N ALA A 220 -11.70 5.57 11.30
CA ALA A 220 -12.26 6.33 10.17
C ALA A 220 -12.68 7.75 10.58
N VAL A 221 -12.08 8.76 9.96
CA VAL A 221 -12.37 10.18 10.22
C VAL A 221 -13.67 10.59 9.53
N PRO A 222 -14.68 11.07 10.29
CA PRO A 222 -15.95 11.52 9.71
C PRO A 222 -15.75 12.55 8.59
N GLY A 223 -16.46 12.37 7.47
CA GLY A 223 -16.36 13.23 6.27
C GLY A 223 -15.21 12.88 5.32
N VAL A 224 -14.22 12.10 5.76
CA VAL A 224 -13.03 11.70 4.98
C VAL A 224 -13.01 10.19 4.72
N GLU A 225 -13.47 9.40 5.70
CA GLU A 225 -13.49 7.93 5.67
C GLU A 225 -14.80 7.40 6.22
N SER A 226 -15.22 6.23 5.76
CA SER A 226 -16.36 5.50 6.30
C SER A 226 -16.14 3.99 6.24
N HIS A 227 -16.80 3.26 7.13
CA HIS A 227 -16.79 1.80 7.16
C HIS A 227 -18.16 1.32 7.61
N ASP A 228 -18.80 0.46 6.82
CA ASP A 228 -20.13 -0.09 7.10
C ASP A 228 -20.08 -1.51 7.70
N GLY A 229 -18.90 -1.97 8.12
CA GLY A 229 -18.65 -3.33 8.60
C GLY A 229 -18.17 -4.30 7.52
N ARG A 230 -18.35 -3.96 6.23
CA ARG A 230 -17.93 -4.80 5.10
C ARG A 230 -17.04 -4.06 4.10
N THR A 231 -17.34 -2.79 3.86
CA THR A 231 -16.70 -1.96 2.85
C THR A 231 -16.10 -0.74 3.52
N TYR A 232 -14.79 -0.58 3.36
CA TYR A 232 -14.09 0.63 3.78
C TYR A 232 -14.03 1.61 2.62
N ARG A 233 -14.31 2.88 2.89
CA ARG A 233 -14.31 3.95 1.89
C ARG A 233 -13.50 5.13 2.39
N ARG A 234 -12.80 5.81 1.48
CA ARG A 234 -12.11 7.05 1.83
C ARG A 234 -11.89 8.00 0.68
N VAL A 235 -11.59 9.24 1.04
CA VAL A 235 -10.99 10.24 0.17
C VAL A 235 -9.47 10.04 0.11
N LEU A 236 -8.91 10.21 -1.07
CA LEU A 236 -7.49 10.19 -1.39
C LEU A 236 -7.06 11.59 -1.86
N ARG A 237 -5.96 12.13 -1.32
CA ARG A 237 -5.29 13.31 -1.89
C ARG A 237 -4.33 12.86 -2.98
N LEU A 238 -4.65 13.07 -4.25
CA LEU A 238 -3.79 12.65 -5.36
C LEU A 238 -3.24 13.89 -6.11
N PRO A 239 -2.15 13.74 -6.89
CA PRO A 239 -1.52 14.86 -7.61
C PRO A 239 -2.47 15.67 -8.50
N GLY A 240 -3.32 15.00 -9.29
CA GLY A 240 -4.29 15.63 -10.20
C GLY A 240 -5.61 16.04 -9.55
N GLY A 241 -5.79 15.77 -8.26
CA GLY A 241 -6.98 16.15 -7.50
C GLY A 241 -7.40 15.10 -6.47
N PRO A 242 -8.49 15.33 -5.73
CA PRO A 242 -9.00 14.31 -4.84
C PRO A 242 -9.57 13.11 -5.62
N GLY A 243 -9.43 11.92 -5.06
CA GLY A 243 -10.14 10.74 -5.51
C GLY A 243 -10.92 10.11 -4.36
N THR A 244 -11.86 9.22 -4.66
CA THR A 244 -12.47 8.34 -3.67
C THR A 244 -12.17 6.90 -4.00
N VAL A 245 -12.08 6.08 -2.96
CA VAL A 245 -11.89 4.63 -3.09
C VAL A 245 -12.86 3.88 -2.19
N GLU A 246 -13.35 2.75 -2.69
CA GLU A 246 -14.04 1.73 -1.92
C GLU A 246 -13.28 0.41 -1.98
N LEU A 247 -13.14 -0.25 -0.84
CA LEU A 247 -12.34 -1.46 -0.66
C LEU A 247 -13.17 -2.50 0.09
N SER A 248 -13.30 -3.69 -0.49
CA SER A 248 -13.99 -4.82 0.11
C SER A 248 -13.38 -6.15 -0.32
N ALA A 249 -13.76 -7.24 0.36
CA ALA A 249 -13.34 -8.58 -0.03
C ALA A 249 -13.80 -8.92 -1.46
N GLY A 250 -12.88 -9.41 -2.28
CA GLY A 250 -13.17 -9.88 -3.62
C GLY A 250 -14.00 -11.17 -3.62
N PRO A 251 -15.12 -11.25 -4.38
CA PRO A 251 -15.86 -12.50 -4.48
C PRO A 251 -15.04 -13.56 -5.22
N GLY A 252 -14.87 -14.74 -4.62
CA GLY A 252 -14.31 -15.91 -5.30
C GLY A 252 -12.80 -15.88 -5.58
N GLY A 253 -12.00 -15.12 -4.83
CA GLY A 253 -10.53 -15.22 -4.93
C GLY A 253 -9.72 -14.28 -4.04
N PRO A 254 -8.38 -14.47 -3.99
CA PRO A 254 -7.47 -13.73 -3.11
C PRO A 254 -7.13 -12.35 -3.66
N TYR A 255 -8.14 -11.48 -3.69
CA TYR A 255 -7.99 -10.08 -4.08
C TYR A 255 -8.93 -9.17 -3.28
N VAL A 256 -8.56 -7.90 -3.19
CA VAL A 256 -9.44 -6.83 -2.71
C VAL A 256 -10.15 -6.25 -3.93
N LEU A 257 -11.47 -6.16 -3.87
CA LEU A 257 -12.25 -5.40 -4.84
C LEU A 257 -12.06 -3.92 -4.52
N CYS A 258 -11.53 -3.18 -5.49
CA CYS A 258 -11.20 -1.77 -5.35
C CYS A 258 -11.96 -0.97 -6.41
N GLU A 259 -12.84 -0.08 -5.98
CA GLU A 259 -13.51 0.85 -6.87
C GLU A 259 -12.94 2.26 -6.66
N LEU A 260 -12.47 2.89 -7.73
CA LEU A 260 -11.89 4.24 -7.69
C LEU A 260 -12.76 5.22 -8.47
N ARG A 261 -12.88 6.44 -7.95
CA ARG A 261 -13.30 7.62 -8.73
C ARG A 261 -12.23 8.68 -8.58
N LEU A 262 -11.71 9.16 -9.71
CA LEU A 262 -10.56 10.04 -9.74
C LEU A 262 -10.94 11.34 -10.43
N THR A 263 -10.55 12.48 -9.88
CA THR A 263 -10.63 13.76 -10.61
C THR A 263 -9.79 13.71 -11.88
N ASP A 264 -8.57 13.18 -11.77
CA ASP A 264 -7.69 12.93 -12.90
C ASP A 264 -7.45 11.41 -13.05
N PRO A 265 -7.88 10.78 -14.16
CA PRO A 265 -7.57 9.39 -14.44
C PRO A 265 -6.08 9.03 -14.44
N ALA A 266 -5.19 10.00 -14.67
CA ALA A 266 -3.74 9.80 -14.60
C ALA A 266 -3.26 9.36 -13.21
N ASP A 267 -4.03 9.66 -12.16
CA ASP A 267 -3.69 9.29 -10.79
C ASP A 267 -3.97 7.82 -10.45
N ILE A 268 -4.50 7.00 -11.38
CA ILE A 268 -4.85 5.60 -11.12
C ILE A 268 -3.68 4.80 -10.55
N THR A 269 -2.47 4.96 -11.10
CA THR A 269 -1.28 4.23 -10.65
C THR A 269 -0.95 4.60 -9.21
N THR A 270 -0.92 5.90 -8.91
CA THR A 270 -0.70 6.45 -7.57
C THR A 270 -1.77 5.96 -6.58
N ALA A 271 -3.05 6.03 -6.96
CA ALA A 271 -4.17 5.61 -6.13
C ALA A 271 -4.10 4.11 -5.80
N VAL A 272 -3.86 3.27 -6.81
CA VAL A 272 -3.67 1.82 -6.62
C VAL A 272 -2.52 1.54 -5.67
N ARG A 273 -1.35 2.16 -5.85
CA ARG A 273 -0.21 1.93 -4.96
C ARG A 273 -0.47 2.36 -3.53
N ARG A 274 -1.15 3.48 -3.32
CA ARG A 274 -1.54 3.94 -1.98
C ARG A 274 -2.52 2.99 -1.31
N CYS A 275 -3.49 2.44 -2.04
CA CYS A 275 -4.38 1.40 -1.53
C CYS A 275 -3.64 0.11 -1.17
N ARG A 276 -2.73 -0.34 -2.04
CA ARG A 276 -1.89 -1.52 -1.77
C ARG A 276 -1.02 -1.35 -0.52
N ARG A 277 -0.41 -0.17 -0.34
CA ARG A 277 0.39 0.17 0.85
C ARG A 277 -0.47 0.26 2.11
N MET A 278 -1.64 0.89 2.03
CA MET A 278 -2.56 1.02 3.17
C MET A 278 -3.00 -0.35 3.71
N LEU A 279 -3.26 -1.29 2.81
CA LEU A 279 -3.70 -2.65 3.17
C LEU A 279 -2.55 -3.66 3.28
N ASP A 280 -1.29 -3.23 3.06
CA ASP A 280 -0.10 -4.09 3.11
C ASP A 280 -0.20 -5.34 2.21
N LEU A 281 -0.75 -5.17 1.00
CA LEU A 281 -1.07 -6.28 0.08
C LEU A 281 0.16 -6.93 -0.55
N ASP A 282 1.29 -6.23 -0.55
CA ASP A 282 2.54 -6.68 -1.19
C ASP A 282 3.45 -7.46 -0.23
N ALA A 283 3.11 -7.55 1.06
CA ALA A 283 3.88 -8.33 2.02
C ALA A 283 3.88 -9.85 1.74
N ASP A 284 4.91 -10.50 2.28
CA ASP A 284 5.05 -11.95 2.31
C ASP A 284 4.66 -12.49 3.70
N PRO A 285 3.40 -12.92 3.90
CA PRO A 285 2.96 -13.43 5.20
C PRO A 285 3.64 -14.74 5.59
N ALA A 286 4.20 -15.50 4.63
CA ALA A 286 4.91 -16.74 4.93
C ALA A 286 6.27 -16.44 5.56
N ALA A 287 7.01 -15.46 5.02
CA ALA A 287 8.28 -15.02 5.60
C ALA A 287 8.12 -14.46 7.03
N VAL A 288 7.04 -13.71 7.28
CA VAL A 288 6.71 -13.22 8.63
C VAL A 288 6.40 -14.38 9.58
N ALA A 289 5.57 -15.33 9.14
CA ALA A 289 5.20 -16.49 9.95
C ALA A 289 6.41 -17.40 10.25
N GLU A 290 7.31 -17.58 9.30
CA GLU A 290 8.56 -18.34 9.50
C GLU A 290 9.48 -17.65 10.51
N ALA A 291 9.65 -16.32 10.40
CA ALA A 291 10.54 -15.57 11.27
C ALA A 291 10.02 -15.44 12.71
N LEU A 292 8.70 -15.29 12.90
CA LEU A 292 8.09 -15.02 14.21
C LEU A 292 7.39 -16.24 14.83
N GLY A 293 7.10 -17.28 14.06
CA GLY A 293 6.27 -18.43 14.47
C GLY A 293 6.93 -19.37 15.48
N GLU A 294 8.27 -19.45 15.46
CA GLU A 294 9.06 -20.24 16.39
C GLU A 294 9.47 -19.45 17.65
N ASP A 295 9.15 -18.15 17.71
CA ASP A 295 9.45 -17.32 18.87
C ASP A 295 8.61 -17.75 20.09
N PRO A 296 9.21 -17.91 21.29
CA PRO A 296 8.45 -18.35 22.47
C PRO A 296 7.31 -17.42 22.89
N LEU A 297 7.41 -16.11 22.63
CA LEU A 297 6.37 -15.14 22.96
C LEU A 297 5.38 -14.97 21.81
N LEU A 298 5.89 -14.83 20.57
CA LEU A 298 5.04 -14.50 19.42
C LEU A 298 4.48 -15.72 18.68
N GLY A 299 5.03 -16.93 18.86
CA GLY A 299 4.59 -18.11 18.14
C GLY A 299 3.12 -18.44 18.36
N GLY A 300 2.62 -18.28 19.59
CA GLY A 300 1.20 -18.40 19.93
C GLY A 300 0.33 -17.38 19.17
N PRO A 301 0.58 -16.07 19.36
CA PRO A 301 -0.09 -15.00 18.60
C PRO A 301 -0.05 -15.18 17.07
N VAL A 302 1.10 -15.57 16.48
CA VAL A 302 1.23 -15.81 15.02
C VAL A 302 0.27 -16.88 14.53
N ARG A 303 0.08 -17.96 15.31
CA ARG A 303 -0.85 -19.06 14.96
C ARG A 303 -2.31 -18.63 15.09
N ARG A 304 -2.66 -17.83 16.10
CA ARG A 304 -4.04 -17.35 16.34
C ARG A 304 -4.46 -16.26 15.34
N HIS A 305 -3.56 -15.32 15.06
CA HIS A 305 -3.79 -14.16 14.19
C HIS A 305 -3.22 -14.38 12.78
N ARG A 306 -3.46 -15.57 12.21
CA ARG A 306 -2.92 -15.94 10.89
C ARG A 306 -3.44 -14.99 9.81
N GLY A 307 -2.52 -14.37 9.07
CA GLY A 307 -2.87 -13.41 8.02
C GLY A 307 -3.00 -11.96 8.51
N LEU A 308 -2.69 -11.69 9.78
CA LEU A 308 -2.49 -10.32 10.25
C LEU A 308 -1.45 -9.61 9.39
N ARG A 309 -1.72 -8.33 9.13
CA ARG A 309 -0.88 -7.43 8.33
C ARG A 309 -0.46 -6.22 9.14
N SER A 310 0.46 -5.41 8.60
CA SER A 310 0.86 -4.13 9.18
C SER A 310 0.21 -2.98 8.41
N PRO A 311 -0.98 -2.49 8.82
CA PRO A 311 -1.74 -1.51 8.03
C PRO A 311 -0.94 -0.22 7.80
N GLY A 312 -0.76 0.19 6.55
CA GLY A 312 -0.13 1.47 6.20
C GLY A 312 -1.13 2.65 6.19
N HIS A 313 -0.75 3.78 5.60
CA HIS A 313 -1.64 4.92 5.34
C HIS A 313 -1.40 5.48 3.92
N PRO A 314 -2.45 5.89 3.19
CA PRO A 314 -2.32 6.36 1.80
C PRO A 314 -1.80 7.81 1.70
N ASP A 315 -1.90 8.58 2.79
CA ASP A 315 -1.34 9.94 2.93
C ASP A 315 -0.50 10.03 4.21
N PRO A 316 0.84 9.89 4.13
CA PRO A 316 1.71 9.92 5.30
C PRO A 316 1.64 11.23 6.10
N ALA A 317 1.34 12.36 5.46
CA ALA A 317 1.20 13.64 6.14
C ALA A 317 -0.09 13.73 6.96
N GLU A 318 -1.21 13.25 6.42
CA GLU A 318 -2.45 13.07 7.17
C GLU A 318 -2.25 12.13 8.37
N LEU A 319 -1.49 11.05 8.21
CA LEU A 319 -1.16 10.16 9.33
C LEU A 319 -0.33 10.87 10.39
N ALA A 320 0.66 11.68 10.01
CA ALA A 320 1.50 12.41 10.94
C ALA A 320 0.68 13.36 11.82
N VAL A 321 -0.28 14.08 11.22
CA VAL A 321 -1.26 14.89 11.95
C VAL A 321 -2.08 14.02 12.91
N ARG A 322 -2.63 12.90 12.44
CA ARG A 322 -3.41 11.97 13.28
C ARG A 322 -2.60 11.39 14.43
N ALA A 323 -1.30 11.15 14.24
CA ALA A 323 -0.40 10.65 15.27
C ALA A 323 -0.26 11.65 16.43
N VAL A 324 -0.15 12.95 16.13
CA VAL A 324 -0.15 14.02 17.15
C VAL A 324 -1.50 14.13 17.85
N LEU A 325 -2.61 14.06 17.10
CA LEU A 325 -3.96 14.10 17.67
C LEU A 325 -4.21 12.91 18.63
N GLY A 326 -3.64 11.75 18.31
CA GLY A 326 -3.76 10.51 19.10
C GLY A 326 -2.86 10.44 20.34
N GLN A 327 -1.99 11.43 20.57
CA GLN A 327 -1.11 11.43 21.75
C GLN A 327 -1.94 11.45 23.05
N GLN A 328 -1.68 10.45 23.90
CA GLN A 328 -2.24 10.32 25.25
C GLN A 328 -3.78 10.30 25.30
N VAL A 329 -4.45 9.87 24.23
CA VAL A 329 -5.91 9.77 24.16
C VAL A 329 -6.34 8.43 23.55
N SER A 330 -7.58 8.05 23.76
CA SER A 330 -8.14 6.84 23.12
C SER A 330 -8.28 7.01 21.61
N VAL A 331 -8.35 5.89 20.88
CA VAL A 331 -8.61 5.89 19.42
C VAL A 331 -9.90 6.64 19.08
N LYS A 332 -10.97 6.43 19.87
CA LYS A 332 -12.25 7.13 19.70
C LYS A 332 -12.09 8.64 19.85
N ALA A 333 -11.37 9.10 20.88
CA ALA A 333 -11.11 10.53 21.09
C ALA A 333 -10.25 11.13 19.97
N ALA A 334 -9.20 10.42 19.53
CA ALA A 334 -8.35 10.83 18.41
C ALA A 334 -9.16 10.98 17.12
N ARG A 335 -10.07 10.03 16.83
CA ARG A 335 -11.00 10.08 15.69
C ARG A 335 -11.91 11.31 15.77
N THR A 336 -12.47 11.63 16.93
CA THR A 336 -13.29 12.84 17.13
C THR A 336 -12.48 14.12 16.89
N LEU A 337 -11.25 14.19 17.39
CA LEU A 337 -10.36 15.34 17.16
C LEU A 337 -10.06 15.52 15.67
N ALA A 338 -9.70 14.43 14.99
CA ALA A 338 -9.43 14.46 13.54
C ALA A 338 -10.67 14.83 12.72
N GLY A 339 -11.87 14.38 13.12
CA GLY A 339 -13.13 14.79 12.50
C GLY A 339 -13.41 16.29 12.63
N ARG A 340 -13.18 16.87 13.82
CA ARG A 340 -13.33 18.33 14.02
C ARG A 340 -12.30 19.12 13.22
N LEU A 341 -11.05 18.65 13.18
CA LEU A 341 -9.99 19.28 12.38
C LEU A 341 -10.33 19.25 10.88
N ALA A 342 -10.77 18.08 10.36
CA ALA A 342 -11.19 17.95 8.98
C ALA A 342 -12.44 18.77 8.67
N ALA A 343 -13.40 18.87 9.59
CA ALA A 343 -14.57 19.71 9.40
C ALA A 343 -14.20 21.20 9.25
N ARG A 344 -13.24 21.69 10.05
CA ARG A 344 -12.82 23.09 10.08
C ARG A 344 -11.84 23.48 8.97
N PHE A 345 -10.86 22.64 8.69
CA PHE A 345 -9.74 22.97 7.79
C PHE A 345 -9.70 22.10 6.52
N GLY A 346 -10.59 21.13 6.40
CA GLY A 346 -10.66 20.25 5.22
C GLY A 346 -11.35 20.96 4.06
N ARG A 347 -10.86 20.70 2.84
CA ARG A 347 -11.47 21.25 1.62
C ARG A 347 -12.66 20.38 1.20
N PRO A 348 -13.85 20.95 0.92
CA PRO A 348 -14.96 20.17 0.38
C PRO A 348 -14.56 19.39 -0.88
N LEU A 349 -15.13 18.20 -1.04
CA LEU A 349 -15.02 17.49 -2.31
C LEU A 349 -15.80 18.27 -3.38
N PRO A 350 -15.31 18.31 -4.64
CA PRO A 350 -16.14 18.73 -5.76
C PRO A 350 -17.43 17.89 -5.78
N GLU A 351 -18.57 18.50 -6.10
CA GLU A 351 -19.84 17.76 -6.21
C GLU A 351 -19.65 16.57 -7.18
N VAL A 352 -19.70 15.36 -6.64
CA VAL A 352 -19.85 14.16 -7.44
C VAL A 352 -21.34 14.06 -7.75
N PRO A 353 -21.76 14.02 -9.03
CA PRO A 353 -23.17 13.83 -9.36
C PRO A 353 -23.69 12.62 -8.58
N ALA A 354 -24.79 12.81 -7.84
CA ALA A 354 -25.47 11.71 -7.18
C ALA A 354 -25.80 10.67 -8.26
N ASP A 355 -25.27 9.47 -8.11
CA ASP A 355 -25.65 8.37 -8.99
C ASP A 355 -27.16 8.13 -8.82
N GLY A 356 -27.82 7.81 -9.93
CA GLY A 356 -29.27 7.74 -10.05
C GLY A 356 -30.00 6.89 -8.99
N ASP A 357 -31.26 7.29 -8.78
CA ASP A 357 -32.39 6.60 -8.14
C ASP A 357 -32.20 5.69 -6.92
N GLY A 358 -31.15 5.80 -6.11
CA GLY A 358 -31.18 5.34 -4.70
C GLY A 358 -31.58 3.87 -4.47
N SER A 359 -31.51 3.03 -5.51
CA SER A 359 -32.06 1.68 -5.50
C SER A 359 -31.02 0.61 -5.13
N ASP A 360 -29.72 0.97 -5.13
CA ASP A 360 -28.64 0.13 -4.64
C ASP A 360 -28.16 0.62 -3.26
N GLY A 361 -28.25 -0.23 -2.24
CA GLY A 361 -27.88 0.04 -0.85
C GLY A 361 -26.39 0.37 -0.58
N GLY A 362 -25.61 0.71 -1.60
CA GLY A 362 -24.24 1.22 -1.51
C GLY A 362 -24.13 2.75 -1.41
N THR A 363 -25.21 3.49 -1.66
CA THR A 363 -25.20 4.95 -1.82
C THR A 363 -25.08 5.70 -0.48
N GLU A 364 -25.61 5.16 0.62
CA GLU A 364 -25.57 5.81 1.94
C GLU A 364 -24.12 5.95 2.48
N GLY A 365 -23.28 4.94 2.25
CA GLY A 365 -21.87 4.98 2.65
C GLY A 365 -21.05 6.02 1.88
N ARG A 366 -21.39 6.29 0.62
CA ARG A 366 -20.73 7.31 -0.22
C ARG A 366 -21.13 8.72 0.15
N ALA A 367 -22.40 8.93 0.49
CA ALA A 367 -22.94 10.21 0.94
C ALA A 367 -22.22 10.76 2.19
N SER A 368 -21.57 9.89 2.97
CA SER A 368 -20.78 10.29 4.14
C SER A 368 -19.41 10.91 3.83
N LEU A 369 -18.88 10.75 2.61
CA LEU A 369 -17.61 11.34 2.19
C LEU A 369 -17.85 12.71 1.56
N ASN A 370 -17.28 13.77 2.13
CA ASN A 370 -17.57 15.14 1.67
C ASN A 370 -16.40 16.11 1.73
N ARG A 371 -15.22 15.69 2.20
CA ARG A 371 -14.04 16.56 2.25
C ARG A 371 -12.72 15.82 2.12
N VAL A 372 -11.73 16.52 1.59
CA VAL A 372 -10.32 16.15 1.69
C VAL A 372 -9.83 16.55 3.08
N PHE A 373 -9.02 15.70 3.72
CA PHE A 373 -8.33 16.05 4.96
C PHE A 373 -7.52 17.36 4.79
N PRO A 374 -7.24 18.15 5.84
CA PRO A 374 -6.43 19.36 5.72
C PRO A 374 -5.02 19.05 5.19
N SER A 375 -4.46 19.93 4.35
CA SER A 375 -3.08 19.77 3.87
C SER A 375 -2.07 20.28 4.91
N PRO A 376 -0.79 19.87 4.86
CA PRO A 376 0.26 20.44 5.69
C PRO A 376 0.34 21.96 5.57
N GLU A 377 0.21 22.51 4.36
CA GLU A 377 0.26 23.95 4.11
C GLU A 377 -0.89 24.69 4.81
N THR A 378 -2.10 24.10 4.77
CA THR A 378 -3.28 24.67 5.44
C THR A 378 -3.11 24.68 6.96
N LEU A 379 -2.54 23.60 7.52
CA LEU A 379 -2.34 23.48 8.96
C LEU A 379 -1.14 24.30 9.47
N ALA A 380 -0.09 24.46 8.65
CA ALA A 380 1.06 25.31 8.95
C ALA A 380 0.67 26.79 9.05
N ALA A 381 -0.33 27.22 8.27
CA ALA A 381 -0.85 28.59 8.29
C ALA A 381 -1.90 28.85 9.40
N ALA A 382 -2.30 27.83 10.16
CA ALA A 382 -3.31 27.97 11.20
C ALA A 382 -2.72 28.51 12.51
N ASP A 383 -3.50 29.28 13.27
CA ASP A 383 -3.15 29.61 14.65
C ASP A 383 -3.29 28.34 15.52
N PRO A 384 -2.26 27.96 16.32
CA PRO A 384 -2.37 26.87 17.29
C PRO A 384 -3.62 26.88 18.18
N THR A 385 -4.15 28.07 18.52
CA THR A 385 -5.36 28.19 19.37
C THR A 385 -6.65 27.82 18.63
N ASP A 386 -6.65 27.88 17.29
CA ASP A 386 -7.81 27.58 16.46
C ASP A 386 -8.03 26.07 16.23
N LEU A 387 -7.05 25.24 16.59
CA LEU A 387 -7.08 23.80 16.35
C LEU A 387 -8.01 23.04 17.32
N GLY A 388 -8.53 23.69 18.36
CA GLY A 388 -9.36 23.02 19.38
C GLY A 388 -8.59 21.98 20.20
N LEU A 389 -7.30 22.24 20.40
CA LEU A 389 -6.34 21.42 21.14
C LEU A 389 -5.71 22.22 22.28
N PRO A 390 -5.12 21.58 23.30
CA PRO A 390 -4.22 22.27 24.21
C PRO A 390 -3.12 23.00 23.43
N VAL A 391 -2.78 24.24 23.84
CA VAL A 391 -1.88 25.13 23.08
C VAL A 391 -0.54 24.47 22.74
N SER A 392 0.04 23.71 23.67
CA SER A 392 1.30 22.97 23.44
C SER A 392 1.17 21.94 22.31
N ARG A 393 0.06 21.19 22.27
CA ARG A 393 -0.23 20.22 21.20
C ARG A 393 -0.57 20.91 19.88
N GLY A 394 -1.28 22.05 19.94
CA GLY A 394 -1.52 22.90 18.78
C GLY A 394 -0.21 23.37 18.14
N ARG A 395 0.74 23.87 18.95
CA ARG A 395 2.08 24.28 18.48
C ARG A 395 2.87 23.12 17.86
N ALA A 396 2.83 21.94 18.48
CA ALA A 396 3.48 20.74 17.95
C ALA A 396 2.89 20.35 16.58
N LEU A 397 1.57 20.41 16.43
CA LEU A 397 0.88 20.09 15.17
C LEU A 397 1.23 21.11 14.07
N VAL A 398 1.17 22.42 14.36
CA VAL A 398 1.54 23.47 13.40
C VAL A 398 3.01 23.33 12.98
N GLY A 399 3.92 23.14 13.95
CA GLY A 399 5.35 22.97 13.66
C GLY A 399 5.67 21.71 12.85
N LEU A 400 4.94 20.62 13.07
CA LEU A 400 5.00 19.42 12.23
C LEU A 400 4.49 19.69 10.82
N ALA A 401 3.34 20.36 10.69
CA ALA A 401 2.75 20.70 9.40
C ALA A 401 3.67 21.61 8.58
N GLU A 402 4.29 22.61 9.22
CA GLU A 402 5.29 23.49 8.61
C GLU A 402 6.54 22.71 8.16
N ALA A 403 7.04 21.79 9.00
CA ALA A 403 8.18 20.94 8.65
C ALA A 403 7.92 20.11 7.38
N ILE A 404 6.71 19.58 7.24
CA ILE A 404 6.30 18.81 6.06
C ILE A 404 6.11 19.73 4.86
N ALA A 405 5.39 20.85 5.02
CA ALA A 405 5.09 21.79 3.94
C ALA A 405 6.35 22.43 3.32
N THR A 406 7.38 22.65 4.14
CA THR A 406 8.67 23.21 3.70
C THR A 406 9.65 22.15 3.18
N GLY A 407 9.31 20.86 3.27
CA GLY A 407 10.19 19.76 2.88
C GLY A 407 11.31 19.46 3.88
N ARG A 408 11.35 20.13 5.05
CA ARG A 408 12.30 19.81 6.12
C ARG A 408 12.11 18.39 6.68
N VAL A 409 10.87 17.89 6.63
CA VAL A 409 10.54 16.49 6.87
C VAL A 409 9.86 15.92 5.63
N ASP A 410 10.58 15.08 4.88
CA ASP A 410 10.00 14.33 3.77
C ASP A 410 9.34 13.04 4.26
N LEU A 411 8.05 12.87 3.94
CA LEU A 411 7.25 11.67 4.20
C LEU A 411 6.87 10.93 2.91
N GLY A 412 7.53 11.26 1.79
CA GLY A 412 7.32 10.66 0.49
C GLY A 412 7.69 9.18 0.44
N PRO A 413 7.18 8.43 -0.56
CA PRO A 413 7.41 6.98 -0.68
C PRO A 413 8.89 6.62 -0.92
N GLY A 414 9.69 7.58 -1.38
CA GLY A 414 11.12 7.44 -1.62
C GLY A 414 12.02 7.99 -0.52
N THR A 415 11.49 8.41 0.63
CA THR A 415 12.35 8.96 1.70
C THR A 415 13.23 7.88 2.34
N ASP A 416 14.33 8.32 2.95
CA ASP A 416 15.08 7.51 3.91
C ASP A 416 14.32 7.49 5.24
N ARG A 417 13.81 6.31 5.59
CA ARG A 417 12.93 6.13 6.75
C ARG A 417 13.62 6.47 8.07
N GLU A 418 14.91 6.19 8.21
CA GLU A 418 15.65 6.48 9.44
C GLU A 418 16.00 7.97 9.54
N ALA A 419 16.41 8.58 8.44
CA ALA A 419 16.64 10.02 8.40
C ALA A 419 15.36 10.80 8.69
N THR A 420 14.23 10.38 8.11
CA THR A 420 12.91 10.96 8.39
C THR A 420 12.51 10.79 9.86
N GLU A 421 12.74 9.63 10.47
CA GLU A 421 12.45 9.43 11.90
C GLU A 421 13.27 10.35 12.80
N ARG A 422 14.57 10.52 12.50
CA ARG A 422 15.43 11.48 13.23
C ARG A 422 14.91 12.92 13.09
N ALA A 423 14.60 13.35 11.87
CA ALA A 423 14.08 14.69 11.62
C ALA A 423 12.72 14.93 12.30
N LEU A 424 11.86 13.91 12.40
CA LEU A 424 10.62 13.97 13.16
C LEU A 424 10.88 14.12 14.66
N ALA A 425 11.83 13.36 15.22
CA ALA A 425 12.15 13.39 16.65
C ALA A 425 12.79 14.71 17.13
N GLU A 426 13.33 15.51 16.21
CA GLU A 426 13.84 16.86 16.50
C GLU A 426 12.72 17.90 16.66
N LEU A 427 11.48 17.58 16.26
CA LEU A 427 10.36 18.51 16.35
C LEU A 427 9.80 18.60 17.77
N TYR A 428 9.44 19.83 18.16
CA TYR A 428 8.75 20.08 19.42
C TYR A 428 7.46 19.26 19.53
N GLY A 429 7.34 18.49 20.61
CA GLY A 429 6.15 17.67 20.91
C GLY A 429 6.04 16.36 20.11
N ILE A 430 7.06 16.00 19.31
CA ILE A 430 7.12 14.74 18.57
C ILE A 430 8.16 13.82 19.22
N GLY A 431 7.69 12.94 20.11
CA GLY A 431 8.56 11.97 20.77
C GLY A 431 8.85 10.72 19.92
N PRO A 432 9.77 9.84 20.36
CA PRO A 432 10.16 8.62 19.63
C PRO A 432 8.97 7.71 19.29
N GLY A 433 7.99 7.59 20.18
CA GLY A 433 6.79 6.79 19.91
C GLY A 433 5.92 7.36 18.77
N THR A 434 5.81 8.69 18.66
CA THR A 434 5.07 9.34 17.56
C THR A 434 5.85 9.24 16.25
N ALA A 435 7.16 9.49 16.27
CA ALA A 435 8.02 9.36 15.09
C ALA A 435 8.03 7.91 14.56
N GLY A 436 8.19 6.92 15.45
CA GLY A 436 8.10 5.50 15.12
C GLY A 436 6.73 5.12 14.56
N TYR A 437 5.62 5.62 15.13
CA TYR A 437 4.29 5.35 14.59
C TYR A 437 4.11 5.89 13.15
N ILE A 438 4.66 7.09 12.87
CA ILE A 438 4.66 7.68 11.53
C ILE A 438 5.53 6.85 10.57
N ARG A 439 6.72 6.41 11.01
CA ARG A 439 7.59 5.53 10.22
C ARG A 439 6.91 4.20 9.89
N MET A 440 6.34 3.54 10.90
CA MET A 440 5.64 2.25 10.77
C MET A 440 4.49 2.34 9.77
N ARG A 441 3.53 3.23 10.03
CA ARG A 441 2.27 3.28 9.25
C ARG A 441 2.33 4.20 8.04
N GLY A 442 3.04 5.31 8.11
CA GLY A 442 3.10 6.31 7.04
C GLY A 442 4.03 5.88 5.94
N LEU A 443 5.25 5.47 6.33
CA LEU A 443 6.29 5.03 5.41
C LEU A 443 6.24 3.52 5.11
N GLY A 444 5.32 2.80 5.76
CA GLY A 444 5.10 1.36 5.58
C GLY A 444 6.34 0.56 5.95
N ASP A 445 7.04 0.95 7.02
CA ASP A 445 8.22 0.22 7.48
C ASP A 445 7.79 -1.05 8.23
N PRO A 446 8.21 -2.26 7.77
CA PRO A 446 7.88 -3.50 8.44
C PRO A 446 8.67 -3.73 9.74
N ASP A 447 9.66 -2.88 10.05
CA ASP A 447 10.63 -3.12 11.12
C ASP A 447 10.70 -2.02 12.19
N VAL A 448 9.54 -1.62 12.72
CA VAL A 448 9.42 -0.62 13.80
C VAL A 448 8.75 -1.24 15.03
N PHE A 449 9.37 -1.08 16.20
CA PHE A 449 8.81 -1.52 17.47
C PHE A 449 8.37 -0.32 18.32
N LEU A 450 7.12 -0.30 18.77
CA LEU A 450 6.58 0.80 19.59
C LEU A 450 6.63 0.45 21.08
N SER A 451 7.82 0.41 21.66
CA SER A 451 8.02 -0.05 23.06
C SER A 451 7.28 0.77 24.13
N GLY A 452 6.98 2.04 23.85
CA GLY A 452 6.19 2.91 24.73
C GLY A 452 4.68 2.78 24.58
N ASP A 453 4.18 2.03 23.59
CA ASP A 453 2.76 1.88 23.34
C ASP A 453 2.09 1.01 24.42
N LEU A 454 1.01 1.50 25.02
CA LEU A 454 0.33 0.83 26.13
C LEU A 454 -0.21 -0.55 25.75
N GLY A 455 -0.67 -0.74 24.51
CA GLY A 455 -1.16 -2.03 24.04
C GLY A 455 -0.03 -3.04 23.83
N VAL A 456 1.12 -2.59 23.33
CA VAL A 456 2.33 -3.43 23.20
C VAL A 456 2.81 -3.87 24.59
N ARG A 457 2.88 -2.94 25.54
CA ARG A 457 3.32 -3.22 26.92
C ARG A 457 2.41 -4.22 27.62
N ALA A 458 1.10 -3.98 27.57
CA ALA A 458 0.11 -4.90 28.12
C ALA A 458 0.18 -6.28 27.45
N GLY A 459 0.39 -6.34 26.12
CA GLY A 459 0.54 -7.61 25.39
C GLY A 459 1.79 -8.39 25.82
N LEU A 460 2.92 -7.72 26.05
CA LEU A 460 4.13 -8.35 26.59
C LEU A 460 3.89 -8.90 27.99
N GLU A 461 3.31 -8.09 28.87
CA GLU A 461 3.01 -8.47 30.26
C GLU A 461 2.05 -9.67 30.31
N ALA A 462 1.01 -9.68 29.46
CA ALA A 462 0.07 -10.81 29.33
C ALA A 462 0.74 -12.11 28.85
N LEU A 463 1.85 -12.00 28.10
CA LEU A 463 2.66 -13.13 27.65
C LEU A 463 3.82 -13.45 28.60
N GLY A 464 3.89 -12.83 29.78
CA GLY A 464 4.91 -13.08 30.79
C GLY A 464 6.28 -12.46 30.49
N ALA A 465 6.34 -11.45 29.62
CA ALA A 465 7.57 -10.71 29.29
C ALA A 465 7.57 -9.29 29.90
N PRO A 466 8.74 -8.65 30.07
CA PRO A 466 8.80 -7.30 30.60
C PRO A 466 8.12 -6.27 29.69
N GLY A 467 7.23 -5.45 30.26
CA GLY A 467 6.55 -4.34 29.59
C GLY A 467 7.24 -2.98 29.76
N ALA A 468 8.41 -2.92 30.41
CA ALA A 468 9.17 -1.68 30.55
C ALA A 468 9.76 -1.27 29.18
N PRO A 469 9.65 0.01 28.74
CA PRO A 469 10.01 0.39 27.37
C PRO A 469 11.45 0.05 26.93
N GLU A 470 12.44 0.18 27.83
CA GLU A 470 13.84 -0.14 27.51
C GLU A 470 14.06 -1.64 27.34
N GLU A 471 13.56 -2.45 28.28
CA GLU A 471 13.64 -3.92 28.22
C GLU A 471 12.87 -4.48 27.03
N ALA A 472 11.68 -3.94 26.76
CA ALA A 472 10.86 -4.30 25.61
C ALA A 472 11.55 -3.96 24.29
N ALA A 473 12.24 -2.81 24.20
CA ALA A 473 13.02 -2.44 23.01
C ALA A 473 14.21 -3.39 22.80
N ALA A 474 14.93 -3.75 23.87
CA ALA A 474 16.05 -4.69 23.80
C ALA A 474 15.59 -6.08 23.34
N LEU A 475 14.47 -6.57 23.89
CA LEU A 475 13.85 -7.84 23.51
C LEU A 475 13.44 -7.85 22.03
N ALA A 476 12.85 -6.76 21.54
CA ALA A 476 12.29 -6.68 20.20
C ALA A 476 13.34 -6.77 19.07
N HIS A 477 14.63 -6.59 19.36
CA HIS A 477 15.69 -6.75 18.35
C HIS A 477 15.67 -8.12 17.67
N ARG A 478 15.27 -9.18 18.39
CA ARG A 478 15.18 -10.55 17.85
C ARG A 478 14.06 -10.73 16.81
N TRP A 479 13.12 -9.78 16.73
CA TRP A 479 12.01 -9.80 15.77
C TRP A 479 12.30 -9.01 14.51
N SER A 480 13.47 -8.39 14.39
CA SER A 480 13.90 -7.75 13.13
C SER A 480 14.09 -8.82 12.04
N PRO A 481 13.65 -8.58 10.79
CA PRO A 481 13.18 -7.31 10.22
C PRO A 481 11.64 -7.11 10.23
N TRP A 482 10.92 -7.72 11.18
CA TRP A 482 9.45 -7.74 11.23
C TRP A 482 8.87 -7.15 12.53
N ARG A 483 9.57 -6.20 13.15
CA ARG A 483 9.14 -5.60 14.42
C ARG A 483 7.76 -4.89 14.36
N SER A 484 7.34 -4.40 13.20
CA SER A 484 5.99 -3.81 13.03
C SER A 484 4.90 -4.88 13.13
N TYR A 485 5.15 -6.08 12.58
CA TYR A 485 4.24 -7.22 12.74
C TYR A 485 4.21 -7.69 14.20
N ALA A 486 5.36 -7.76 14.87
CA ALA A 486 5.41 -8.06 16.31
C ALA A 486 4.58 -7.06 17.14
N THR A 487 4.70 -5.76 16.86
CA THR A 487 3.88 -4.71 17.48
C THR A 487 2.39 -4.98 17.32
N HIS A 488 1.95 -5.33 16.11
CA HIS A 488 0.53 -5.64 15.86
C HIS A 488 0.07 -6.95 16.50
N LEU A 489 0.89 -8.00 16.47
CA LEU A 489 0.60 -9.29 17.10
C LEU A 489 0.46 -9.19 18.62
N LEU A 490 1.34 -8.44 19.28
CA LEU A 490 1.26 -8.20 20.73
C LEU A 490 -0.04 -7.48 21.10
N ARG A 491 -0.44 -6.48 20.32
CA ARG A 491 -1.71 -5.79 20.54
C ARG A 491 -2.91 -6.71 20.30
N ALA A 492 -2.89 -7.49 19.23
CA ALA A 492 -3.97 -8.43 18.91
C ALA A 492 -4.08 -9.55 19.97
N SER A 493 -2.98 -9.89 20.65
CA SER A 493 -2.99 -10.91 21.70
C SER A 493 -3.81 -10.54 22.93
N LEU A 494 -4.12 -9.25 23.13
CA LEU A 494 -4.99 -8.79 24.20
C LEU A 494 -6.46 -9.18 23.96
N ASP A 495 -6.88 -9.22 22.69
CA ASP A 495 -8.24 -9.59 22.31
C ASP A 495 -8.49 -11.10 22.53
N ASP A 496 -7.42 -11.91 22.60
CA ASP A 496 -7.51 -13.34 22.86
C ASP A 496 -8.05 -13.63 24.28
N GLY A 497 -7.69 -12.81 25.27
CA GLY A 497 -8.05 -13.00 26.68
C GLY A 497 -9.51 -12.69 27.00
N GLU A 498 -10.14 -11.76 26.26
CA GLU A 498 -11.56 -11.44 26.43
C GLU A 498 -12.48 -12.56 25.94
N SER A 499 -12.06 -13.30 24.90
CA SER A 499 -12.83 -14.41 24.34
C SER A 499 -12.91 -15.64 25.25
N THR A 500 -11.94 -15.84 26.14
CA THR A 500 -11.92 -16.96 27.11
C THR A 500 -12.74 -16.70 28.38
N GLY A 501 -13.26 -15.48 28.59
CA GLY A 501 -13.96 -15.08 29.81
C GLY A 501 -15.48 -15.31 29.86
N THR A 502 -16.11 -15.79 28.77
CA THR A 502 -17.58 -15.94 28.68
C THR A 502 -18.04 -17.39 28.52
N THR A 503 -17.29 -18.36 29.04
CA THR A 503 -17.80 -19.74 29.13
C THR A 503 -17.42 -20.32 30.48
N ASP A 504 -18.38 -20.24 31.41
CA ASP A 504 -18.75 -21.30 32.37
C ASP A 504 -19.12 -20.73 33.74
N THR A 505 -20.37 -20.25 33.88
CA THR A 505 -21.07 -20.17 35.19
C THR A 505 -22.58 -20.22 34.95
N ARG A 506 -23.09 -21.31 34.35
CA ARG A 506 -24.49 -21.74 34.52
C ARG A 506 -24.61 -23.25 34.36
N SER A 507 -24.18 -23.97 35.39
CA SER A 507 -24.66 -25.32 35.70
C SER A 507 -24.09 -25.76 37.06
N ARG A 508 -24.84 -25.49 38.13
CA ARG A 508 -24.91 -26.25 39.40
C ARG A 508 -25.76 -25.45 40.40
N GLY A 509 -26.91 -26.02 40.76
CA GLY A 509 -27.88 -25.46 41.71
C GLY A 509 -29.28 -25.58 41.17
#